data_AF-A0A062I4R5-F1
#
_entry.id   AF-A0A062I4R5-F1
#
_cell.length_a   1.000
_cell.length_b   1.000
_cell.length_c   1.000
_cell.angle_alpha   90.00
_cell.angle_beta   90.00
_cell.angle_gamma   90.00
#
_symmetry.space_group_name_H-M   'P 1'
#
loop_
_entity.id
_entity.type
_entity.pdbx_description
1 polymer ?
#
loop_
_entity_poly.entity_id
_entity_poly.type
_entity_poly.pdbx_seq_one_letter_code
_entity_poly.pdbx_strand_id
1 'polypeptide(L)'
;MRSQYCSHEYRNILEQYGFQGSMSKRGDCYDNAPIESFWGILKNELVHHYNYQTREEAKADIIKYIELFYNHRRIQKGLGFKTPNQMAEDFYKLAA
;
A
#
# COMPACT_ATOMS: atom_id res chain seq x y z
N MET A 1 -8.85 -9.72 -12.99
CA MET A 1 -9.28 -8.32 -12.76
C MET A 1 -10.42 -8.37 -11.75
N ARG A 2 -10.32 -7.66 -10.63
CA ARG A 2 -11.37 -7.72 -9.60
C ARG A 2 -12.54 -6.81 -10.02
N SER A 3 -13.76 -7.34 -10.00
CA SER A 3 -14.99 -6.65 -10.44
C SER A 3 -15.22 -5.32 -9.73
N GLN A 4 -14.73 -5.19 -8.50
CA GLN A 4 -14.84 -3.98 -7.66
C GLN A 4 -14.22 -2.73 -8.31
N TYR A 5 -13.06 -2.84 -8.94
CA TYR A 5 -12.39 -1.69 -9.59
C TYR A 5 -12.94 -1.37 -10.99
N CYS A 6 -13.81 -2.24 -11.52
CA CYS A 6 -14.49 -2.03 -12.79
C CYS A 6 -15.94 -1.55 -12.61
N SER A 7 -16.41 -1.38 -11.36
CA SER A 7 -17.78 -0.99 -11.07
C SER A 7 -18.06 0.45 -11.50
N HIS A 8 -19.32 0.73 -11.84
CA HIS A 8 -19.75 2.10 -12.14
C HIS A 8 -19.57 3.03 -10.94
N GLU A 9 -19.86 2.54 -9.73
CA GLU A 9 -19.68 3.29 -8.50
C GLU A 9 -18.22 3.77 -8.33
N TYR A 10 -17.25 2.89 -8.56
CA TYR A 10 -15.84 3.25 -8.44
C TYR A 10 -15.42 4.27 -9.52
N ARG A 11 -15.87 4.11 -10.76
CA ARG A 11 -15.58 5.05 -11.86
C ARG A 11 -16.17 6.43 -11.58
N ASN A 12 -17.40 6.51 -11.07
CA ASN A 12 -18.05 7.77 -10.73
C ASN A 12 -17.24 8.54 -9.66
N ILE A 13 -16.68 7.84 -8.67
CA ILE A 13 -15.81 8.46 -7.66
C ILE A 13 -14.55 9.01 -8.31
N LEU A 14 -13.90 8.25 -9.20
CA LEU A 14 -12.69 8.73 -9.89
C LEU A 14 -12.99 9.99 -10.71
N GLU A 15 -14.09 10.00 -11.47
CA GLU A 15 -14.53 11.15 -12.26
C GLU A 15 -14.83 12.36 -11.37
N GLN A 16 -15.51 12.16 -10.24
CA GLN A 16 -15.83 13.24 -9.29
C GLN A 16 -14.59 13.96 -8.76
N TYR A 17 -13.49 13.24 -8.54
CA TYR A 17 -12.24 13.81 -8.04
C TYR A 17 -11.21 14.10 -9.14
N GLY A 18 -11.56 13.91 -10.42
CA GLY A 18 -10.65 14.10 -11.55
C GLY A 18 -9.49 13.10 -11.61
N PHE A 19 -9.62 11.94 -10.98
CA PHE A 19 -8.59 10.90 -10.99
C PHE A 19 -8.68 10.04 -12.25
N GLN A 20 -7.53 9.72 -12.83
CA GLN A 20 -7.44 8.77 -13.93
C GLN A 20 -7.32 7.35 -13.39
N GLY A 21 -8.32 6.51 -13.68
CA GLY A 21 -8.24 5.08 -13.41
C GLY A 21 -7.24 4.40 -14.35
N SER A 22 -6.08 4.00 -13.85
CA SER A 22 -5.15 3.14 -14.59
C SER A 22 -5.38 1.68 -14.19
N MET A 23 -5.72 0.86 -15.17
CA MET A 23 -5.79 -0.59 -14.98
C MET A 23 -4.71 -1.23 -15.84
N SER A 24 -3.75 -1.88 -15.19
CA SER A 24 -2.66 -2.60 -15.84
C SER A 24 -3.16 -3.59 -16.88
N LYS A 25 -2.36 -3.81 -17.94
CA LYS A 25 -2.66 -4.84 -18.93
C LYS A 25 -2.73 -6.20 -18.25
N ARG A 26 -3.62 -7.07 -18.76
CA ARG A 26 -3.70 -8.46 -18.28
C ARG A 26 -2.35 -9.14 -18.48
N GLY A 27 -1.75 -9.61 -17.39
CA GLY A 27 -0.46 -10.32 -17.40
C GLY A 27 0.75 -9.45 -17.09
N ASP A 28 0.57 -8.15 -16.83
CA ASP A 28 1.67 -7.31 -16.33
C ASP A 28 1.76 -7.42 -14.79
N CYS A 29 2.74 -8.17 -14.31
CA CYS A 29 2.98 -8.35 -12.88
C CYS A 29 3.79 -7.22 -12.27
N TYR A 30 4.52 -6.42 -13.06
CA TYR A 30 5.41 -5.39 -12.54
C TYR A 30 4.66 -4.26 -11.86
N ASP A 31 3.48 -3.91 -12.38
CA ASP A 31 2.63 -2.89 -11.77
C ASP A 31 2.14 -3.29 -10.37
N ASN A 32 1.90 -4.59 -10.13
CA ASN A 32 1.40 -5.09 -8.85
C ASN A 32 2.51 -5.57 -7.91
N ALA A 33 3.73 -5.82 -8.43
CA ALA A 33 4.84 -6.35 -7.65
C ALA A 33 5.20 -5.52 -6.39
N PRO A 34 5.20 -4.16 -6.42
CA PRO A 34 5.51 -3.38 -5.23
C PRO A 34 4.53 -3.61 -4.08
N ILE A 35 3.22 -3.61 -4.39
CA ILE A 35 2.20 -3.81 -3.36
C ILE A 35 2.14 -5.27 -2.90
N GLU A 36 2.38 -6.23 -3.79
CA GLU A 36 2.52 -7.65 -3.39
C GLU A 36 3.69 -7.88 -2.45
N SER A 37 4.84 -7.25 -2.71
CA SER A 37 6.00 -7.30 -1.83
C SER A 37 5.67 -6.76 -0.43
N PHE A 38 4.98 -5.62 -0.36
CA PHE A 38 4.49 -5.06 0.89
C PHE A 38 3.59 -6.05 1.66
N TRP A 39 2.63 -6.69 0.98
CA TRP A 39 1.75 -7.66 1.63
C TRP A 39 2.49 -8.89 2.16
N GLY A 40 3.53 -9.35 1.45
CA GLY A 40 4.40 -10.41 1.92
C GLY A 40 5.10 -10.03 3.22
N ILE A 41 5.67 -8.82 3.29
CA ILE A 41 6.33 -8.28 4.47
C ILE A 41 5.34 -8.17 5.65
N LEU A 42 4.19 -7.52 5.45
CA LEU A 42 3.17 -7.34 6.50
C LEU A 42 2.72 -8.68 7.10
N LYS A 43 2.48 -9.68 6.23
CA LYS A 43 2.03 -10.99 6.70
C LYS A 43 3.10 -11.71 7.49
N ASN A 44 4.34 -11.70 6.99
CA ASN A 44 5.46 -12.35 7.63
C ASN A 44 5.86 -11.70 8.95
N GLU A 45 5.76 -10.38 9.08
CA GLU A 45 6.25 -9.68 10.27
C GLU A 45 5.17 -9.41 11.32
N LEU A 46 3.90 -9.46 10.93
CA LEU A 46 2.78 -9.20 11.84
C LEU A 46 1.76 -10.35 11.80
N VAL A 47 1.07 -10.52 10.67
CA VAL A 47 -0.18 -11.31 10.65
C VAL A 47 0.04 -12.77 11.02
N HIS A 48 1.16 -13.38 10.62
CA HIS A 48 1.45 -14.79 10.93
C HIS A 48 1.84 -15.04 12.41
N HIS A 49 2.11 -13.98 13.17
CA HIS A 49 2.51 -14.08 14.58
C HIS A 49 1.37 -13.82 15.57
N TYR A 50 0.18 -13.47 15.09
CA TYR A 50 -0.96 -13.09 15.94
C TYR A 50 -2.22 -13.88 15.57
N ASN A 51 -2.93 -14.35 16.59
CA ASN A 51 -4.26 -14.96 16.46
C ASN A 51 -5.33 -13.96 16.92
N TYR A 52 -5.77 -13.10 16.01
CA TYR A 52 -6.77 -12.07 16.31
C TYR A 52 -8.13 -12.67 16.64
N GLN A 53 -8.76 -12.16 17.69
CA GLN A 53 -10.09 -12.60 18.12
C GLN A 53 -11.20 -11.81 17.42
N THR A 54 -10.90 -10.57 17.02
CA THR A 54 -11.84 -9.70 16.31
C THR A 54 -11.20 -9.05 15.09
N ARG A 55 -12.03 -8.62 14.14
CA ARG A 55 -11.55 -7.90 12.96
C ARG A 55 -11.02 -6.51 13.34
N GLU A 56 -11.57 -5.92 14.39
CA GLU A 56 -11.26 -4.59 14.89
C GLU A 56 -9.86 -4.57 15.51
N GLU A 57 -9.50 -5.61 16.25
CA GLU A 57 -8.15 -5.86 16.75
C GLU A 57 -7.15 -5.96 15.58
N ALA A 58 -7.45 -6.81 14.59
CA ALA A 58 -6.60 -6.97 13.41
C ALA A 58 -6.42 -5.64 12.63
N LYS A 59 -7.49 -4.86 12.47
CA LYS A 59 -7.42 -3.53 11.84
C LYS A 59 -6.52 -2.59 12.62
N ALA A 60 -6.67 -2.52 13.94
CA ALA A 60 -5.89 -1.63 14.79
C ALA A 60 -4.39 -1.94 14.70
N ASP A 61 -4.01 -3.22 14.76
CA ASP A 61 -2.61 -3.63 14.66
C ASP A 61 -2.03 -3.44 13.26
N ILE A 62 -2.80 -3.71 12.20
CA ILE A 62 -2.37 -3.44 10.82
C ILE A 62 -2.14 -1.94 10.61
N ILE A 63 -3.07 -1.09 11.06
CA ILE A 63 -2.92 0.37 10.96
C ILE A 63 -1.68 0.82 11.74
N LYS A 64 -1.53 0.36 12.98
CA LYS A 64 -0.38 0.68 13.83
C LYS A 64 0.93 0.27 13.18
N TYR A 65 0.98 -0.91 12.59
CA TYR A 65 2.14 -1.41 11.89
C TYR A 65 2.48 -0.55 10.67
N ILE A 66 1.49 -0.22 9.83
CA ILE A 66 1.70 0.59 8.63
C ILE A 66 2.18 1.99 9.00
N GLU A 67 1.43 2.67 9.87
CA GLU A 67 1.69 4.05 10.23
C GLU A 67 2.97 4.16 11.06
N LEU A 68 3.06 3.49 12.21
CA LEU A 68 4.13 3.78 13.17
C LEU A 68 5.44 3.06 12.87
N PHE A 69 5.40 1.93 12.17
CA PHE A 69 6.58 1.11 11.92
C PHE A 69 7.00 1.12 10.45
N TYR A 70 6.14 0.64 9.54
CA TYR A 70 6.51 0.45 8.13
C TYR A 70 6.86 1.78 7.46
N ASN A 71 6.00 2.79 7.58
CA ASN A 71 6.19 4.08 6.92
C ASN A 71 7.25 4.95 7.63
N HIS A 72 7.27 4.95 8.96
CA HIS A 72 8.11 5.86 9.75
C HIS A 72 9.46 5.31 10.19
N ARG A 73 9.65 3.99 10.30
CA ARG A 73 10.86 3.39 10.93
C ARG A 73 11.58 2.36 10.08
N ARG A 74 10.89 1.66 9.19
CA ARG A 74 11.50 0.59 8.38
C ARG A 74 12.41 1.18 7.30
N ILE A 75 13.71 0.98 7.47
CA ILE A 75 14.71 1.34 6.46
C ILE A 75 14.77 0.27 5.37
N GLN A 76 14.74 0.69 4.10
CA GLN A 76 14.78 -0.23 2.97
C GLN A 76 15.97 0.08 2.05
N LYS A 77 16.78 -0.94 1.74
CA LYS A 77 17.90 -0.80 0.80
C LYS A 77 17.43 -0.31 -0.58
N GLY A 78 16.29 -0.81 -1.05
CA GLY A 78 15.68 -0.39 -2.32
C GLY A 78 15.26 1.09 -2.36
N LEU A 79 15.09 1.73 -1.20
CA LEU A 79 14.78 3.16 -1.08
C LEU A 79 16.03 4.00 -0.77
N GLY A 80 17.24 3.47 -0.98
CA GLY A 80 18.48 4.17 -0.68
C GLY A 80 18.76 4.30 0.82
N PHE A 81 18.43 3.26 1.59
CA PHE A 81 18.55 3.24 3.06
C PHE A 81 17.71 4.34 3.74
N LYS A 82 16.52 4.60 3.19
CA LYS A 82 15.52 5.51 3.76
C LYS A 82 14.25 4.77 4.17
N THR A 83 13.43 5.42 4.98
CA THR A 83 12.05 4.97 5.24
C THR A 83 11.14 5.35 4.07
N PRO A 84 9.98 4.69 3.91
CA PRO A 84 8.99 5.09 2.91
C PRO A 84 8.59 6.57 3.02
N ASN A 85 8.41 7.09 4.24
CA ASN A 85 8.06 8.51 4.42
C ASN A 85 9.19 9.44 4.01
N GLN A 86 10.44 9.13 4.37
CA GLN A 86 11.58 9.94 3.93
C GLN A 86 11.69 9.97 2.40
N MET A 87 11.49 8.83 1.75
CA MET A 87 11.50 8.76 0.28
C MET A 87 10.36 9.59 -0.33
N ALA A 88 9.15 9.50 0.23
CA ALA A 88 8.01 10.29 -0.21
C ALA A 88 8.23 11.80 -0.03
N GLU A 89 8.77 12.23 1.13
CA GLU A 89 9.13 13.63 1.37
C GLU A 89 10.14 14.16 0.35
N ASP A 90 11.19 13.38 0.07
CA ASP A 90 12.21 13.77 -0.90
C ASP A 90 11.64 13.85 -2.31
N PHE A 91 10.76 12.91 -2.69
CA PHE A 91 10.06 12.93 -3.97
C PHE A 91 9.24 14.23 -4.14
N TYR A 92 8.44 14.60 -3.14
CA TYR A 92 7.61 15.81 -3.22
C TYR A 92 8.42 17.10 -3.17
N LYS A 93 9.57 17.13 -2.47
CA LYS A 93 10.49 18.28 -2.49
C LYS A 93 11.12 18.50 -3.87
N LEU A 94 11.40 17.42 -4.60
CA LEU A 94 11.97 17.48 -5.96
C LEU A 94 10.94 17.78 -7.04
N ALA A 95 9.67 17.46 -6.79
CA ALA A 95 8.56 17.71 -7.71
C ALA A 95 7.92 19.10 -7.54
N ALA A 96 8.32 19.85 -6.51
CA ALA A 96 7.93 21.24 -6.26
C ALA A 96 8.95 22.22 -6.88
#